data_AF-A0A3A5H3W1-F1
#
_entry.id   AF-A0A3A5H3W1-F1
#
_cell.length_a   1.000
_cell.length_b   1.000
_cell.length_c   1.000
_cell.angle_alpha   90.00
_cell.angle_beta   90.00
_cell.angle_gamma   90.00
#
_symmetry.space_group_name_H-M   'P 1'
#
loop_
_entity.id
_entity.type
_entity.pdbx_description
1 polymer ?
#
loop_
_entity_poly.entity_id
_entity_poly.type
_entity_poly.pdbx_seq_one_letter_code
_entity_poly.pdbx_strand_id
1 'polypeptide(L)'
;MKTPARKVPIALIAFNRPQHTARTLEAIRAAAPDQLFVVLDGARPDRPDDAPKCAEVRALVDAIDWTTVSVRASDENRGCEGNVETGLDWVFTQVAEAIVLEDDCVPDPTFFGYAEELLDRYRTDTRVWQIAGNSHGVPSTLFGEDSYRFSSWASVWGWATWADRWQRHREVFPRTHIGKSGIVPIRTTSYAARPGALVTRSARKHFEEASTSGDVITHGWDKQWWITMISEGGLAVSPAVNLVENVGFGADATHGVVEREMDPAHAMTFPLQHPTTVAVDTEVERELELLLNRVGGRAARVARRLVRSPRARRVLRRMADSKTAVRAARAASRLRDRGTSPQSGNQSGDQPGNENG
;
A
#
# COMPACT_ATOMS: atom_id res chain seq x y z
N MET A 1 34.97 2.21 1.33
CA MET A 1 34.51 2.86 2.58
C MET A 1 33.02 2.56 2.71
N LYS A 2 32.58 1.90 3.79
CA LYS A 2 31.14 1.78 4.07
C LYS A 2 30.65 3.16 4.47
N THR A 3 29.78 3.77 3.66
CA THR A 3 28.98 4.92 4.10
C THR A 3 28.30 4.50 5.42
N PRO A 4 28.40 5.29 6.50
CA PRO A 4 27.64 4.96 7.70
C PRO A 4 26.16 4.85 7.35
N ALA A 5 25.50 3.83 7.90
CA ALA A 5 24.06 3.61 7.76
C ALA A 5 23.31 4.92 8.01
N ARG A 6 22.56 5.40 7.00
CA ARG A 6 21.73 6.59 7.14
C ARG A 6 20.42 6.12 7.76
N LYS A 7 20.19 6.45 9.02
CA LYS A 7 18.87 6.20 9.61
C LYS A 7 17.83 7.03 8.87
N VAL A 8 17.04 6.35 8.05
CA VAL A 8 15.98 6.97 7.25
C VAL A 8 14.97 7.60 8.21
N PRO A 9 14.56 8.87 7.98
CA PRO A 9 13.51 9.50 8.77
C PRO A 9 12.21 8.71 8.73
N ILE A 10 11.50 8.65 9.85
CA ILE A 10 10.20 7.96 9.94
C ILE A 10 9.09 9.02 10.01
N ALA A 11 8.02 8.82 9.26
CA ALA A 11 6.78 9.58 9.35
C ALA A 11 5.67 8.70 9.93
N LEU A 12 5.17 9.06 11.11
CA LEU A 12 4.02 8.45 11.76
C LEU A 12 2.77 9.29 11.50
N ILE A 13 1.77 8.70 10.85
CA ILE A 13 0.45 9.32 10.67
C ILE A 13 -0.50 8.71 11.71
N ALA A 14 -1.08 9.54 12.58
CA ALA A 14 -1.95 9.08 13.66
C ALA A 14 -3.17 9.97 13.86
N PHE A 15 -4.19 9.41 14.53
CA PHE A 15 -5.41 10.14 14.88
C PHE A 15 -5.83 9.89 16.33
N ASN A 16 -6.79 9.00 16.57
CA ASN A 16 -7.50 8.85 17.85
C ASN A 16 -7.42 7.42 18.40
N ARG A 17 -6.34 6.70 18.10
CA ARG A 17 -6.13 5.30 18.51
C ARG A 17 -4.91 5.16 19.43
N PRO A 18 -5.00 5.57 20.71
CA PRO A 18 -3.83 5.62 21.60
C PRO A 18 -3.15 4.26 21.79
N GLN A 19 -3.91 3.17 21.92
CA GLN A 19 -3.34 1.83 22.09
C GLN A 19 -2.54 1.36 20.85
N HIS A 20 -3.06 1.60 19.65
CA HIS A 20 -2.35 1.27 18.41
C HIS A 20 -1.12 2.16 18.23
N THR A 21 -1.30 3.47 18.45
CA THR A 21 -0.22 4.47 18.39
C THR A 21 0.93 4.10 19.33
N ALA A 22 0.64 3.72 20.57
CA ALA A 22 1.65 3.30 21.54
C ALA A 22 2.46 2.09 21.05
N ARG A 23 1.80 1.05 20.53
CA ARG A 23 2.47 -0.14 19.99
C ARG A 23 3.37 0.18 18.80
N THR A 24 2.90 1.04 17.90
CA THR A 24 3.68 1.48 16.74
C THR A 24 4.88 2.34 17.17
N LEU A 25 4.69 3.25 18.14
CA LEU A 25 5.78 4.05 18.71
C LEU A 25 6.83 3.19 19.43
N GLU A 26 6.45 2.12 20.13
CA GLU A 26 7.39 1.18 20.73
C GLU A 26 8.27 0.51 19.67
N ALA A 27 7.69 0.08 18.55
CA ALA A 27 8.45 -0.50 17.44
C ALA A 27 9.40 0.53 16.79
N ILE A 28 8.94 1.78 16.61
CA ILE A 28 9.77 2.88 16.11
C ILE A 28 10.92 3.19 17.09
N ARG A 29 10.63 3.22 18.40
CA ARG A 29 11.65 3.47 19.44
C ARG A 29 12.76 2.42 19.39
N ALA A 30 12.40 1.15 19.19
CA ALA A 30 13.37 0.07 19.07
C ALA A 30 14.30 0.22 17.85
N ALA A 31 13.81 0.85 16.77
CA ALA A 31 14.63 1.17 15.59
C ALA A 31 15.57 2.37 15.82
N ALA A 32 15.33 3.16 16.87
CA ALA A 32 16.12 4.32 17.25
C ALA A 32 16.43 5.28 16.08
N PRO A 33 15.43 5.77 15.31
CA PRO A 33 15.65 6.74 14.24
C PRO A 33 16.26 8.03 14.78
N ASP A 34 16.98 8.77 13.94
CA ASP A 34 17.52 10.09 14.33
C ASP A 34 16.45 11.20 14.26
N GLN A 35 15.44 11.01 13.39
CA GLN A 35 14.33 11.92 13.17
C GLN A 35 13.01 11.16 13.02
N LEU A 36 12.01 11.59 13.79
CA LEU A 36 10.61 11.19 13.68
C LEU A 36 9.75 12.41 13.31
N PHE A 37 8.93 12.27 12.28
CA PHE A 37 7.85 13.18 11.93
C PHE A 37 6.55 12.58 12.42
N VAL A 38 5.73 13.36 13.13
CA VAL A 38 4.42 12.93 13.59
C VAL A 38 3.34 13.84 13.03
N VAL A 39 2.38 13.26 12.31
CA VAL A 39 1.24 13.96 11.73
C VAL A 39 -0.03 13.53 12.46
N LEU A 40 -0.63 14.45 13.20
CA LEU A 40 -1.82 14.22 14.02
C LEU A 40 -3.05 14.89 13.40
N ASP A 41 -4.13 14.14 13.20
CA ASP A 41 -5.44 14.71 12.82
C ASP A 41 -6.21 15.21 14.05
N GLY A 42 -7.16 16.13 13.82
CA GLY A 42 -8.00 16.72 14.87
C GLY A 42 -9.27 15.90 15.13
N ALA A 43 -9.89 16.09 16.30
CA ALA A 43 -11.12 15.39 16.69
C ALA A 43 -12.29 15.72 15.77
N ARG A 44 -13.15 14.73 15.46
CA ARG A 44 -14.38 15.00 14.70
C ARG A 44 -15.40 15.69 15.61
N PRO A 45 -16.02 16.79 15.16
CA PRO A 45 -16.92 17.58 16.01
C PRO A 45 -18.19 16.83 16.43
N ASP A 46 -18.60 15.81 15.67
CA ASP A 46 -19.75 14.96 15.93
C ASP A 46 -19.42 13.67 16.71
N ARG A 47 -18.18 13.53 17.20
CA ARG A 47 -17.69 12.35 17.93
C ARG A 47 -17.03 12.76 19.26
N PRO A 48 -17.80 12.81 20.37
CA PRO A 48 -17.27 13.30 21.64
C PRO A 48 -16.11 12.46 22.19
N ASP A 49 -16.06 11.17 21.86
CA ASP A 49 -14.97 10.27 22.28
C ASP A 49 -13.64 10.54 21.56
N ASP A 50 -13.64 11.32 20.47
CA ASP A 50 -12.40 11.59 19.73
C ASP A 50 -11.49 12.55 20.48
N ALA A 51 -12.03 13.61 21.09
CA ALA A 51 -11.24 14.62 21.81
C ALA A 51 -10.35 14.02 22.92
N PRO A 52 -10.86 13.20 23.85
CA PRO A 52 -10.01 12.57 24.86
C PRO A 52 -8.98 11.62 24.23
N LYS A 53 -9.36 10.82 23.24
CA LYS A 53 -8.42 9.90 22.56
C LYS A 53 -7.31 10.62 21.79
N CYS A 54 -7.62 11.75 21.15
CA CYS A 54 -6.61 12.59 20.49
C CYS A 54 -5.65 13.21 21.51
N ALA A 55 -6.17 13.61 22.69
CA ALA A 55 -5.33 14.10 23.78
C ALA A 55 -4.39 13.02 24.32
N GLU A 56 -4.86 11.77 24.46
CA GLU A 56 -4.02 10.62 24.82
C GLU A 56 -2.92 10.36 23.78
N VAL A 57 -3.28 10.38 22.48
CA VAL A 57 -2.30 10.25 21.39
C VAL A 57 -1.25 11.36 21.44
N ARG A 58 -1.67 12.61 21.67
CA ARG A 58 -0.75 13.74 21.80
C ARG A 58 0.17 13.60 23.00
N ALA A 59 -0.34 13.13 24.14
CA ALA A 59 0.47 12.86 25.32
C ALA A 59 1.54 11.78 25.09
N LEU A 60 1.25 10.74 24.29
CA LEU A 60 2.25 9.75 23.88
C LEU A 60 3.38 10.38 23.06
N VAL A 61 3.05 11.31 22.17
CA VAL A 61 4.00 12.02 21.31
C VAL A 61 4.84 13.02 22.11
N ASP A 62 4.21 13.78 23.00
CA ASP A 62 4.88 14.76 23.86
C ASP A 62 5.86 14.10 24.85
N ALA A 63 5.65 12.82 25.18
CA ALA A 63 6.52 12.04 26.06
C ALA A 63 7.76 11.43 25.36
N ILE A 64 7.94 11.65 24.05
CA ILE A 64 9.09 11.11 23.30
C ILE A 64 10.36 11.87 23.68
N ASP A 65 11.33 11.15 24.27
CA ASP A 65 12.62 11.68 24.73
C ASP A 65 13.84 11.04 24.03
N TRP A 66 13.60 10.10 23.11
CA TRP A 66 14.61 9.20 22.53
C TRP A 66 15.00 9.51 21.08
N THR A 67 14.38 10.51 20.45
CA THR A 67 14.69 10.96 19.08
C THR A 67 14.31 12.42 18.88
N THR A 68 14.75 13.03 17.78
CA THR A 68 14.26 14.35 17.36
C THR A 68 12.86 14.21 16.79
N VAL A 69 11.89 14.94 17.35
CA VAL A 69 10.49 14.89 16.90
C VAL A 69 10.06 16.21 16.28
N SER A 70 9.52 16.14 15.07
CA SER A 70 8.81 17.23 14.41
C SER A 70 7.32 16.88 14.37
N VAL A 71 6.46 17.74 14.90
CA VAL A 71 5.01 17.47 14.99
C VAL A 71 4.23 18.44 14.12
N ARG A 72 3.34 17.89 13.29
CA ARG A 72 2.27 18.62 12.60
C ARG A 72 0.92 18.14 13.13
N ALA A 73 0.27 18.95 13.97
CA ALA A 73 -1.06 18.66 14.50
C ALA A 73 -2.12 19.51 13.80
N SER A 74 -3.30 18.93 13.58
CA SER A 74 -4.49 19.62 13.11
C SER A 74 -5.47 19.86 14.26
N ASP A 75 -5.96 21.09 14.42
CA ASP A 75 -7.01 21.38 15.40
C ASP A 75 -8.39 20.86 14.95
N GLU A 76 -8.59 20.74 13.64
CA GLU A 76 -9.83 20.23 13.03
C GLU A 76 -9.58 18.86 12.37
N ASN A 77 -10.60 17.99 12.35
CA ASN A 77 -10.52 16.74 11.60
C ASN A 77 -10.48 17.01 10.08
N ARG A 78 -9.38 16.64 9.43
CA ARG A 78 -9.18 16.68 7.97
C ARG A 78 -9.53 15.37 7.29
N GLY A 79 -9.78 14.32 8.06
CA GLY A 79 -10.01 12.98 7.57
C GLY A 79 -8.72 12.29 7.10
N CYS A 80 -8.80 10.97 6.91
CA CYS A 80 -7.63 10.14 6.59
C CYS A 80 -6.85 10.65 5.36
N GLU A 81 -7.55 10.92 4.25
CA GLU A 81 -6.90 11.39 3.01
C GLU A 81 -6.19 12.73 3.21
N GLY A 82 -6.89 13.71 3.78
CA GLY A 82 -6.33 15.05 4.01
C GLY A 82 -5.17 15.02 5.00
N ASN A 83 -5.27 14.22 6.06
CA ASN A 83 -4.20 14.09 7.04
C ASN A 83 -2.94 13.45 6.44
N VAL A 84 -3.10 12.34 5.69
CA VAL A 84 -1.98 11.65 5.03
C VAL A 84 -1.36 12.54 3.97
N GLU A 85 -2.16 13.04 3.01
CA GLU A 85 -1.61 13.73 1.85
C GLU A 85 -0.91 15.04 2.24
N THR A 86 -1.56 15.89 3.04
CA THR A 86 -0.96 17.15 3.49
C THR A 86 0.13 16.96 4.54
N GLY A 87 0.08 15.83 5.28
CA GLY A 87 1.13 15.40 6.19
C GLY A 87 2.41 15.04 5.45
N LEU A 88 2.28 14.19 4.42
CA LEU A 88 3.41 13.77 3.60
C LEU A 88 3.97 14.91 2.75
N ASP A 89 3.14 15.85 2.27
CA ASP A 89 3.65 17.09 1.66
C ASP A 89 4.59 17.82 2.61
N TRP A 90 4.16 18.01 3.85
CA TRP A 90 4.94 18.68 4.87
C TRP A 90 6.22 17.89 5.23
N VAL A 91 6.17 16.56 5.31
CA VAL A 91 7.37 15.75 5.54
C VAL A 91 8.37 15.91 4.39
N PHE A 92 7.91 15.78 3.14
CA PHE A 92 8.78 15.79 1.96
C PHE A 92 9.22 17.18 1.50
N THR A 93 8.80 18.26 2.18
CA THR A 93 9.50 19.56 2.06
C THR A 93 10.78 19.62 2.90
N GLN A 94 10.98 18.66 3.82
CA GLN A 94 12.07 18.66 4.80
C GLN A 94 13.08 17.54 4.56
N VAL A 95 12.65 16.40 4.01
CA VAL A 95 13.51 15.23 3.78
C VAL A 95 13.34 14.65 2.38
N ALA A 96 14.40 14.05 1.86
CA ALA A 96 14.43 13.47 0.50
C ALA A 96 13.78 12.07 0.41
N GLU A 97 13.59 11.41 1.54
CA GLU A 97 12.99 10.07 1.65
C GLU A 97 12.50 9.84 3.08
N ALA A 98 11.55 8.93 3.24
CA ALA A 98 11.03 8.55 4.55
C ALA A 98 10.45 7.13 4.53
N ILE A 99 10.49 6.48 5.69
CA ILE A 99 9.62 5.35 6.02
C ILE A 99 8.31 5.93 6.56
N VAL A 100 7.17 5.48 6.05
CA VAL A 100 5.84 5.94 6.42
C VAL A 100 5.09 4.81 7.14
N LEU A 101 4.61 5.10 8.35
CA LEU A 101 3.80 4.21 9.18
C LEU A 101 2.50 4.92 9.58
N GLU A 102 1.39 4.20 9.54
CA GLU A 102 0.14 4.62 10.18
C GLU A 102 0.11 4.11 11.63
N ASP A 103 -0.76 4.68 12.47
CA ASP A 103 -0.89 4.29 13.89
C ASP A 103 -1.15 2.80 14.11
N ASP A 104 -1.69 2.10 13.09
CA ASP A 104 -2.02 0.70 13.11
C ASP A 104 -1.06 -0.22 12.33
N CYS A 105 0.12 0.28 11.95
CA CYS A 105 1.16 -0.48 11.26
C CYS A 105 2.31 -0.80 12.23
N VAL A 106 2.38 -2.03 12.73
CA VAL A 106 3.43 -2.49 13.65
C VAL A 106 4.52 -3.24 12.87
N PRO A 107 5.71 -2.64 12.66
CA PRO A 107 6.80 -3.28 11.92
C PRO A 107 7.58 -4.29 12.78
N ASP A 108 8.08 -5.35 12.14
CA ASP A 108 9.20 -6.13 12.67
C ASP A 108 10.49 -5.28 12.63
N PRO A 109 11.43 -5.40 13.60
CA PRO A 109 12.67 -4.63 13.61
C PRO A 109 13.49 -4.70 12.31
N THR A 110 13.40 -5.82 11.58
CA THR A 110 14.11 -6.00 10.30
C THR A 110 13.55 -5.15 9.16
N PHE A 111 12.32 -4.62 9.28
CA PHE A 111 11.71 -3.74 8.29
C PHE A 111 12.55 -2.48 8.06
N PHE A 112 13.10 -1.89 9.11
CA PHE A 112 13.83 -0.62 9.03
C PHE A 112 15.12 -0.77 8.22
N GLY A 113 15.92 -1.81 8.49
CA GLY A 113 17.12 -2.10 7.71
C GLY A 113 16.80 -2.49 6.27
N TYR A 114 15.69 -3.21 6.05
CA TYR A 114 15.21 -3.55 4.72
C TYR A 114 14.83 -2.30 3.91
N ALA A 115 14.06 -1.38 4.50
CA ALA A 115 13.67 -0.14 3.85
C ALA A 115 14.86 0.78 3.58
N GLU A 116 15.79 0.91 4.54
CA GLU A 116 17.01 1.70 4.39
C GLU A 116 17.88 1.19 3.23
N GLU A 117 18.17 -0.10 3.20
CA GLU A 117 19.02 -0.70 2.16
C GLU A 117 18.41 -0.51 0.76
N LEU A 118 17.08 -0.67 0.64
CA LEU A 118 16.40 -0.53 -0.65
C LEU A 118 16.19 0.92 -1.07
N LEU A 119 16.00 1.85 -0.13
CA LEU A 119 15.95 3.28 -0.41
C LEU A 119 17.28 3.76 -0.97
N ASP A 120 18.40 3.30 -0.40
CA ASP A 120 19.73 3.63 -0.91
C ASP A 120 19.98 2.98 -2.28
N ARG A 121 19.70 1.67 -2.40
CA ARG A 121 19.93 0.90 -3.63
C ARG A 121 19.19 1.46 -4.85
N TYR A 122 17.95 1.87 -4.68
CA TYR A 122 17.08 2.29 -5.78
C TYR A 122 16.88 3.81 -5.88
N ARG A 123 17.64 4.60 -5.11
CA ARG A 123 17.56 6.07 -5.09
C ARG A 123 17.51 6.69 -6.49
N THR A 124 18.41 6.25 -7.36
CA THR A 124 18.55 6.78 -8.74
C THR A 124 17.77 5.97 -9.78
N ASP A 125 17.21 4.81 -9.43
CA ASP A 125 16.37 4.03 -10.34
C ASP A 125 14.93 4.51 -10.23
N THR A 126 14.56 5.45 -11.10
CA THR A 126 13.22 6.08 -11.09
C THR A 126 12.09 5.14 -11.51
N ARG A 127 12.40 3.89 -11.88
CA ARG A 127 11.39 2.83 -12.06
C ARG A 127 10.87 2.34 -10.71
N VAL A 128 11.65 2.43 -9.63
CA VAL A 128 11.21 2.00 -8.30
C VAL A 128 10.62 3.20 -7.55
N TRP A 129 9.39 3.03 -7.10
CA TRP A 129 8.58 4.10 -6.51
C TRP A 129 8.30 3.89 -5.03
N GLN A 130 8.18 2.64 -4.62
CA GLN A 130 7.75 2.29 -3.29
C GLN A 130 8.48 1.04 -2.79
N ILE A 131 8.80 1.02 -1.51
CA ILE A 131 9.23 -0.19 -0.81
C ILE A 131 8.11 -0.56 0.16
N ALA A 132 7.42 -1.69 -0.09
CA ALA A 132 6.36 -2.16 0.80
C ALA A 132 6.93 -2.98 1.96
N GLY A 133 6.32 -2.85 3.14
CA GLY A 133 6.57 -3.70 4.31
C GLY A 133 5.59 -4.87 4.42
N ASN A 134 4.37 -4.76 3.87
CA ASN A 134 3.38 -5.84 3.94
C ASN A 134 3.39 -6.72 2.67
N SER A 135 3.38 -8.05 2.85
CA SER A 135 3.40 -9.03 1.75
C SER A 135 2.01 -9.46 1.27
N HIS A 136 0.95 -9.05 1.97
CA HIS A 136 -0.46 -9.37 1.69
C HIS A 136 -0.75 -10.88 1.53
N GLY A 137 0.02 -11.73 2.22
CA GLY A 137 -0.13 -13.18 2.14
C GLY A 137 0.20 -13.76 0.75
N VAL A 138 1.06 -13.10 -0.03
CA VAL A 138 1.72 -13.72 -1.19
C VAL A 138 2.62 -14.85 -0.67
N PRO A 139 2.53 -16.06 -1.24
CA PRO A 139 3.37 -17.18 -0.79
C PRO A 139 4.86 -16.90 -0.99
N SER A 140 5.66 -17.05 0.08
CA SER A 140 7.12 -16.87 0.04
C SER A 140 7.82 -17.79 -0.98
N THR A 141 7.20 -18.93 -1.32
CA THR A 141 7.71 -19.84 -2.37
C THR A 141 7.80 -19.22 -3.76
N LEU A 142 7.09 -18.12 -4.03
CA LEU A 142 7.18 -17.40 -5.31
C LEU A 142 8.44 -16.51 -5.42
N PHE A 143 9.14 -16.28 -4.30
CA PHE A 143 10.29 -15.42 -4.26
C PHE A 143 11.59 -16.18 -4.57
N GLY A 144 11.59 -17.51 -4.42
CA GLY A 144 12.79 -18.32 -4.51
C GLY A 144 13.77 -17.92 -3.40
N GLU A 145 14.99 -17.58 -3.79
CA GLU A 145 16.02 -17.09 -2.87
C GLU A 145 15.96 -15.56 -2.65
N ASP A 146 15.25 -14.82 -3.52
CA ASP A 146 15.21 -13.36 -3.45
C ASP A 146 14.42 -12.88 -2.23
N SER A 147 14.94 -11.86 -1.53
CA SER A 147 14.28 -11.26 -0.36
C SER A 147 13.03 -10.45 -0.73
N TYR A 148 12.90 -10.07 -2.00
CA TYR A 148 11.79 -9.29 -2.53
C TYR A 148 11.62 -9.45 -4.03
N ARG A 149 10.45 -9.06 -4.54
CA ARG A 149 10.12 -9.00 -5.97
C ARG A 149 9.52 -7.65 -6.31
N PHE A 150 9.42 -7.33 -7.59
CA PHE A 150 8.76 -6.10 -8.04
C PHE A 150 7.34 -6.40 -8.50
N SER A 151 6.43 -5.49 -8.18
CA SER A 151 5.01 -5.54 -8.54
C SER A 151 4.53 -4.14 -8.87
N SER A 152 3.39 -4.02 -9.52
CA SER A 152 2.67 -2.74 -9.62
C SER A 152 1.90 -2.42 -8.34
N TRP A 153 1.85 -3.31 -7.34
CA TRP A 153 1.04 -3.15 -6.12
C TRP A 153 1.62 -2.17 -5.10
N ALA A 154 1.04 -0.97 -5.01
CA ALA A 154 1.43 0.05 -4.03
C ALA A 154 0.77 -0.20 -2.64
N SER A 155 1.29 -1.16 -1.88
CA SER A 155 0.83 -1.40 -0.51
C SER A 155 1.28 -0.27 0.43
N VAL A 156 0.34 0.38 1.12
CA VAL A 156 0.64 1.48 2.06
C VAL A 156 0.66 1.04 3.53
N TRP A 157 0.61 -0.27 3.82
CA TRP A 157 0.73 -0.81 5.18
C TRP A 157 2.19 -0.93 5.60
N GLY A 158 2.73 0.18 6.10
CA GLY A 158 4.16 0.37 6.33
C GLY A 158 4.95 0.31 5.03
N TRP A 159 5.52 1.43 4.64
CA TRP A 159 6.18 1.57 3.34
C TRP A 159 7.25 2.64 3.40
N ALA A 160 8.05 2.74 2.34
CA ALA A 160 9.01 3.82 2.19
C ALA A 160 9.02 4.34 0.75
N THR A 161 9.35 5.62 0.60
CA THR A 161 9.45 6.28 -0.71
C THR A 161 10.37 7.50 -0.65
N TRP A 162 10.57 8.12 -1.80
CA TRP A 162 11.34 9.33 -1.99
C TRP A 162 10.43 10.53 -2.23
N ALA A 163 10.92 11.71 -1.85
CA ALA A 163 10.21 12.97 -1.96
C ALA A 163 9.81 13.30 -3.40
N ASP A 164 10.69 13.02 -4.37
CA ASP A 164 10.44 13.30 -5.78
C ASP A 164 9.34 12.41 -6.37
N ARG A 165 9.26 11.13 -5.97
CA ARG A 165 8.16 10.23 -6.35
C ARG A 165 6.83 10.69 -5.74
N TRP A 166 6.85 11.12 -4.47
CA TRP A 166 5.66 11.70 -3.83
C TRP A 166 5.21 13.00 -4.49
N GLN A 167 6.12 13.93 -4.75
CA GLN A 167 5.84 15.20 -5.42
C GLN A 167 5.28 14.96 -6.82
N ARG A 168 5.84 14.00 -7.58
CA ARG A 168 5.30 13.61 -8.88
C ARG A 168 3.86 13.10 -8.78
N HIS A 169 3.53 12.34 -7.75
CA HIS A 169 2.13 11.95 -7.50
C HIS A 169 1.22 13.16 -7.29
N ARG A 170 1.65 14.14 -6.50
CA ARG A 170 0.87 15.35 -6.24
C ARG A 170 0.69 16.25 -7.47
N GLU A 171 1.60 16.17 -8.45
CA GLU A 171 1.43 16.83 -9.76
C GLU A 171 0.42 16.14 -10.68
N VAL A 172 0.41 14.79 -10.69
CA VAL A 172 -0.50 13.98 -11.52
C VAL A 172 -1.93 14.02 -10.95
N PHE A 173 -2.05 14.08 -9.63
CA PHE A 173 -3.30 14.19 -8.89
C PHE A 173 -3.27 15.36 -7.89
N PRO A 174 -3.45 16.61 -8.36
CA PRO A 174 -3.62 17.75 -7.48
C PRO A 174 -4.89 17.65 -6.65
N ARG A 175 -4.73 17.98 -5.36
CA ARG A 175 -5.74 17.94 -4.30
C ARG A 175 -5.46 19.06 -3.29
N THR A 176 -6.45 19.90 -3.01
CA THR A 176 -6.31 21.13 -2.18
C THR A 176 -6.76 21.00 -0.72
N HIS A 177 -7.60 20.00 -0.40
CA HIS A 177 -8.11 19.62 0.93
C HIS A 177 -8.80 20.76 1.69
N ILE A 178 -9.52 21.62 0.95
CA ILE A 178 -10.21 22.81 1.49
C ILE A 178 -11.66 22.44 1.88
N GLY A 179 -11.92 22.28 3.19
CA GLY A 179 -13.26 22.13 3.78
C GLY A 179 -13.74 20.69 4.04
N LYS A 180 -14.88 20.52 4.74
CA LYS A 180 -15.42 19.22 5.23
C LYS A 180 -15.75 18.18 4.14
N SER A 181 -15.86 18.59 2.88
CA SER A 181 -16.14 17.71 1.73
C SER A 181 -15.16 17.92 0.56
N GLY A 182 -14.15 18.77 0.72
CA GLY A 182 -13.47 19.39 -0.42
C GLY A 182 -12.27 18.63 -0.95
N ILE A 183 -12.52 17.73 -1.92
CA ILE A 183 -11.81 17.59 -3.22
C ILE A 183 -12.49 16.51 -4.08
N VAL A 184 -12.75 16.84 -5.35
CA VAL A 184 -12.76 15.87 -6.45
C VAL A 184 -11.33 15.77 -6.98
N PRO A 185 -10.65 14.61 -6.89
CA PRO A 185 -9.27 14.48 -7.38
C PRO A 185 -9.23 14.92 -8.85
N ILE A 186 -8.39 15.90 -9.16
CA ILE A 186 -8.24 16.35 -10.54
C ILE A 186 -7.11 15.56 -11.14
N ARG A 187 -7.44 14.73 -12.12
CA ARG A 187 -6.43 14.01 -12.90
C ARG A 187 -5.93 14.92 -14.01
N THR A 188 -4.68 15.36 -13.94
CA THR A 188 -4.05 16.18 -14.99
C THR A 188 -3.50 15.33 -16.13
N THR A 189 -3.29 14.03 -15.89
CA THR A 189 -2.78 13.05 -16.88
C THR A 189 -3.71 11.86 -17.02
N SER A 190 -4.16 11.54 -18.23
CA SER A 190 -5.07 10.41 -18.49
C SER A 190 -4.54 9.09 -17.90
N TYR A 191 -5.43 8.29 -17.30
CA TYR A 191 -5.06 6.95 -16.87
C TYR A 191 -5.01 6.01 -18.07
N ALA A 192 -3.82 5.48 -18.34
CA ALA A 192 -3.66 4.29 -19.15
C ALA A 192 -2.68 3.37 -18.41
N ALA A 193 -3.13 2.17 -18.03
CA ALA A 193 -2.23 1.18 -17.48
C ALA A 193 -1.13 0.88 -18.51
N ARG A 194 0.13 1.04 -18.13
CA ARG A 194 1.22 0.64 -19.04
C ARG A 194 1.12 -0.86 -19.34
N PRO A 195 1.36 -1.28 -20.60
CA PRO A 195 1.34 -2.70 -20.95
C PRO A 195 2.22 -3.52 -19.99
N GLY A 196 1.69 -4.62 -19.46
CA GLY A 196 2.40 -5.49 -18.52
C GLY A 196 2.38 -5.05 -17.06
N ALA A 197 1.88 -3.85 -16.72
CA ALA A 197 1.75 -3.43 -15.32
C ALA A 197 0.69 -4.23 -14.55
N LEU A 198 -0.41 -4.61 -15.23
CA LEU A 198 -1.50 -5.39 -14.65
C LEU A 198 -1.75 -6.69 -15.42
N VAL A 199 -1.76 -7.81 -14.72
CA VAL A 199 -1.76 -9.16 -15.31
C VAL A 199 -3.16 -9.77 -15.45
N THR A 200 -4.10 -9.41 -14.58
CA THR A 200 -5.49 -9.90 -14.60
C THR A 200 -6.43 -8.88 -15.22
N ARG A 201 -7.47 -9.38 -15.88
CA ARG A 201 -8.54 -8.53 -16.45
C ARG A 201 -9.27 -7.72 -15.38
N SER A 202 -9.43 -8.31 -14.20
CA SER A 202 -10.19 -7.68 -13.12
C SER A 202 -9.45 -6.53 -12.47
N ALA A 203 -8.14 -6.63 -12.31
CA ALA A 203 -7.32 -5.50 -11.85
C ALA A 203 -7.39 -4.33 -12.85
N ARG A 204 -7.22 -4.59 -14.16
CA ARG A 204 -7.37 -3.55 -15.20
C ARG A 204 -8.70 -2.83 -15.10
N LYS A 205 -9.78 -3.60 -15.02
CA LYS A 205 -11.14 -3.04 -14.86
C LYS A 205 -11.30 -2.26 -13.56
N HIS A 206 -10.75 -2.77 -12.45
CA HIS A 206 -10.83 -2.09 -11.16
C HIS A 206 -10.17 -0.72 -11.23
N PHE A 207 -8.96 -0.62 -11.79
CA PHE A 207 -8.25 0.65 -11.88
C PHE A 207 -8.81 1.59 -12.93
N GLU A 208 -9.37 1.08 -14.03
CA GLU A 208 -10.14 1.90 -14.97
C GLU A 208 -11.36 2.53 -14.28
N GLU A 209 -12.14 1.74 -13.52
CA GLU A 209 -13.27 2.24 -12.73
C GLU A 209 -12.81 3.24 -11.65
N ALA A 210 -11.75 2.90 -10.89
CA ALA A 210 -11.20 3.76 -9.85
C ALA A 210 -10.69 5.09 -10.41
N SER A 211 -10.13 5.08 -11.63
CA SER A 211 -9.51 6.25 -12.24
C SER A 211 -10.46 7.40 -12.55
N THR A 212 -11.76 7.09 -12.66
CA THR A 212 -12.85 8.01 -13.00
C THR A 212 -13.89 8.12 -11.89
N SER A 213 -13.68 7.43 -10.76
CA SER A 213 -14.66 7.36 -9.67
C SER A 213 -14.60 8.61 -8.79
N GLY A 214 -15.78 9.14 -8.45
CA GLY A 214 -15.94 10.12 -7.36
C GLY A 214 -16.08 9.49 -5.97
N ASP A 215 -16.02 8.15 -5.86
CA ASP A 215 -16.11 7.44 -4.58
C ASP A 215 -14.76 7.46 -3.86
N VAL A 216 -14.55 8.49 -3.03
CA VAL A 216 -13.34 8.66 -2.21
C VAL A 216 -13.23 7.61 -1.09
N ILE A 217 -14.33 7.00 -0.65
CA ILE A 217 -14.28 5.98 0.41
C ILE A 217 -13.68 4.66 -0.13
N THR A 218 -14.07 4.25 -1.33
CA THR A 218 -13.55 3.03 -1.96
C THR A 218 -12.26 3.29 -2.76
N HIS A 219 -12.06 4.52 -3.25
CA HIS A 219 -10.92 4.94 -4.05
C HIS A 219 -10.22 6.16 -3.42
N GLY A 220 -9.78 5.97 -2.17
CA GLY A 220 -9.09 6.98 -1.40
C GLY A 220 -7.67 7.27 -1.91
N TRP A 221 -6.91 7.99 -1.09
CA TRP A 221 -5.55 8.45 -1.42
C TRP A 221 -4.62 7.30 -1.85
N ASP A 222 -4.73 6.14 -1.19
CA ASP A 222 -3.91 4.95 -1.46
C ASP A 222 -4.09 4.45 -2.90
N LYS A 223 -5.32 4.45 -3.40
CA LYS A 223 -5.64 4.06 -4.78
C LYS A 223 -5.14 5.09 -5.77
N GLN A 224 -5.13 6.37 -5.42
CA GLN A 224 -4.64 7.43 -6.29
C GLN A 224 -3.11 7.41 -6.41
N TRP A 225 -2.41 7.17 -5.30
CA TRP A 225 -0.97 6.87 -5.27
C TRP A 225 -0.65 5.69 -6.20
N TRP A 226 -1.39 4.59 -6.03
CA TRP A 226 -1.21 3.40 -6.85
C TRP A 226 -1.46 3.64 -8.34
N ILE A 227 -2.55 4.32 -8.69
CA ILE A 227 -2.86 4.66 -10.08
C ILE A 227 -1.77 5.54 -10.69
N THR A 228 -1.24 6.49 -9.94
CA THR A 228 -0.11 7.34 -10.39
C THR A 228 1.07 6.45 -10.73
N MET A 229 1.48 5.60 -9.79
CA MET A 229 2.62 4.70 -9.97
C MET A 229 2.44 3.83 -11.23
N ILE A 230 1.26 3.23 -11.44
CA ILE A 230 0.97 2.45 -12.65
C ILE A 230 1.08 3.31 -13.92
N SER A 231 0.51 4.53 -13.93
CA SER A 231 0.54 5.42 -15.09
C SER A 231 1.95 5.88 -15.46
N GLU A 232 2.80 6.04 -14.45
CA GLU A 232 4.21 6.42 -14.58
C GLU A 232 5.12 5.20 -14.82
N GLY A 233 4.57 3.98 -14.85
CA GLY A 233 5.33 2.74 -15.00
C GLY A 233 6.26 2.43 -13.83
N GLY A 234 5.92 2.98 -12.66
CA GLY A 234 6.60 2.71 -11.41
C GLY A 234 6.30 1.32 -10.89
N LEU A 235 7.25 0.81 -10.11
CA LEU A 235 7.22 -0.48 -9.45
C LEU A 235 7.31 -0.30 -7.94
N ALA A 236 6.54 -1.10 -7.23
CA ALA A 236 6.70 -1.30 -5.80
C ALA A 236 7.51 -2.57 -5.54
N VAL A 237 8.39 -2.50 -4.55
CA VAL A 237 9.05 -3.66 -3.98
C VAL A 237 8.09 -4.37 -3.03
N SER A 238 7.83 -5.65 -3.27
CA SER A 238 7.05 -6.55 -2.41
C SER A 238 7.99 -7.50 -1.65
N PRO A 239 7.92 -7.56 -0.31
CA PRO A 239 8.82 -8.40 0.47
C PRO A 239 8.40 -9.88 0.44
N ALA A 240 9.36 -10.79 0.53
CA ALA A 240 9.13 -12.24 0.56
C ALA A 240 8.45 -12.72 1.85
N VAL A 241 8.57 -11.93 2.93
CA VAL A 241 7.91 -12.15 4.22
C VAL A 241 7.13 -10.91 4.61
N ASN A 242 6.10 -11.06 5.43
CA ASN A 242 5.36 -9.92 5.93
C ASN A 242 6.19 -9.19 7.00
N LEU A 243 6.65 -7.97 6.73
CA LEU A 243 7.49 -7.19 7.65
C LEU A 243 6.69 -6.21 8.50
N VAL A 244 5.43 -5.95 8.15
CA VAL A 244 4.55 -5.02 8.85
C VAL A 244 3.18 -5.65 9.06
N GLU A 245 2.79 -5.78 10.32
CA GLU A 245 1.46 -6.21 10.72
C GLU A 245 0.52 -5.01 10.74
N ASN A 246 -0.60 -5.07 10.02
CA ASN A 246 -1.68 -4.12 10.21
C ASN A 246 -2.60 -4.62 11.33
N VAL A 247 -2.59 -3.92 12.46
CA VAL A 247 -3.39 -4.23 13.66
C VAL A 247 -4.69 -3.43 13.72
N GLY A 248 -5.01 -2.69 12.66
CA GLY A 248 -6.13 -1.74 12.56
C GLY A 248 -7.48 -2.37 12.27
N PHE A 249 -7.63 -3.68 12.47
CA PHE A 249 -8.89 -4.39 12.31
C PHE A 249 -9.63 -4.47 13.65
N GLY A 250 -10.92 -4.15 13.65
CA GLY A 250 -11.71 -4.12 14.89
C GLY A 250 -12.86 -3.11 14.86
N ALA A 251 -13.52 -2.91 16.00
CA ALA A 251 -14.66 -2.00 16.10
C ALA A 251 -14.31 -0.54 15.78
N ASP A 252 -13.04 -0.15 16.04
CA ASP A 252 -12.54 1.22 15.89
C ASP A 252 -11.87 1.50 14.53
N ALA A 253 -11.96 0.54 13.60
CA ALA A 253 -11.34 0.61 12.28
C ALA A 253 -12.11 1.52 11.29
N THR A 254 -11.42 2.42 10.58
CA THR A 254 -12.03 3.29 9.56
C THR A 254 -12.51 2.50 8.34
N HIS A 255 -11.73 1.50 7.90
CA HIS A 255 -12.03 0.66 6.73
C HIS A 255 -12.12 -0.85 7.07
N GLY A 256 -11.68 -1.25 8.28
CA GLY A 256 -11.48 -2.63 8.72
C GLY A 256 -12.43 -3.14 9.82
N VAL A 257 -13.72 -2.77 9.78
CA VAL A 257 -14.74 -3.08 10.83
C VAL A 257 -15.02 -4.60 11.00
N VAL A 258 -14.31 -5.45 10.27
CA VAL A 258 -14.43 -6.92 10.31
C VAL A 258 -13.09 -7.52 10.74
N GLU A 259 -13.11 -8.40 11.74
CA GLU A 259 -11.98 -9.27 12.07
C GLU A 259 -11.52 -10.01 10.80
N ARG A 260 -10.31 -9.70 10.35
CA ARG A 260 -9.55 -10.47 9.38
C ARG A 260 -8.57 -11.35 10.16
N GLU A 261 -8.24 -12.54 9.65
CA GLU A 261 -7.09 -13.27 10.20
C GLU A 261 -5.86 -12.36 10.08
N MET A 262 -5.26 -12.02 11.22
CA MET A 262 -4.06 -11.18 11.30
C MET A 262 -2.91 -11.89 10.58
N ASP A 263 -2.18 -11.14 9.76
CA ASP A 263 -0.94 -11.59 9.13
C ASP A 263 0.21 -10.98 9.94
N PRO A 264 0.81 -11.73 10.87
CA PRO A 264 1.81 -11.19 11.78
C PRO A 264 3.07 -10.76 11.03
N ALA A 265 3.82 -9.84 11.62
CA ALA A 265 5.13 -9.46 11.10
C ALA A 265 6.16 -10.56 11.42
N HIS A 266 7.11 -10.74 10.51
CA HIS A 266 8.16 -11.74 10.57
C HIS A 266 9.51 -11.12 10.20
N ALA A 267 10.57 -11.58 10.85
CA ALA A 267 11.92 -11.12 10.57
C ALA A 267 12.39 -11.48 9.16
N MET A 268 13.03 -10.53 8.48
CA MET A 268 13.79 -10.72 7.25
C MET A 268 15.20 -11.24 7.56
N THR A 269 15.69 -12.19 6.75
CA THR A 269 17.09 -12.62 6.80
C THR A 269 17.98 -11.66 6.01
N PHE A 270 19.11 -11.28 6.60
CA PHE A 270 20.16 -10.48 5.96
C PHE A 270 21.44 -11.30 5.73
N PRO A 271 22.29 -10.95 4.74
CA PRO A 271 22.14 -9.84 3.77
C PRO A 271 20.95 -10.07 2.83
N LEU A 272 20.36 -8.98 2.32
CA LEU A 272 19.25 -9.11 1.37
C LEU A 272 19.74 -9.79 0.08
N GLN A 273 18.91 -10.69 -0.43
CA GLN A 273 19.10 -11.30 -1.74
C GLN A 273 18.33 -10.49 -2.77
N HIS A 274 19.07 -9.79 -3.64
CA HIS A 274 18.47 -8.89 -4.62
C HIS A 274 18.12 -9.62 -5.92
N PRO A 275 16.89 -9.47 -6.44
CA PRO A 275 16.56 -9.91 -7.78
C PRO A 275 17.47 -9.22 -8.82
N THR A 276 17.85 -9.97 -9.84
CA THR A 276 18.76 -9.51 -10.91
C THR A 276 18.10 -8.53 -11.88
N THR A 277 16.76 -8.48 -11.92
CA THR A 277 15.99 -7.66 -12.84
C THR A 277 14.98 -6.78 -12.10
N VAL A 278 14.88 -5.52 -12.55
CA VAL A 278 13.88 -4.56 -12.09
C VAL A 278 12.73 -4.58 -13.09
N ALA A 279 11.82 -5.53 -12.92
CA ALA A 279 10.64 -5.74 -13.76
C ALA A 279 9.55 -6.45 -12.96
N VAL A 280 8.27 -6.24 -13.34
CA VAL A 280 7.12 -6.90 -12.70
C VAL A 280 7.32 -8.41 -12.68
N ASP A 281 7.25 -8.99 -11.48
CA ASP A 281 7.11 -10.42 -11.31
C ASP A 281 5.65 -10.81 -11.54
N THR A 282 5.39 -11.48 -12.65
CA THR A 282 4.01 -11.77 -13.08
C THR A 282 3.26 -12.73 -12.15
N GLU A 283 3.95 -13.56 -11.38
CA GLU A 283 3.32 -14.50 -10.46
C GLU A 283 2.97 -13.82 -9.14
N VAL A 284 3.88 -13.01 -8.60
CA VAL A 284 3.61 -12.16 -7.42
C VAL A 284 2.51 -11.14 -7.73
N GLU A 285 2.58 -10.45 -8.87
CA GLU A 285 1.55 -9.50 -9.31
C GLU A 285 0.17 -10.18 -9.37
N ARG A 286 0.09 -11.38 -9.94
CA ARG A 286 -1.16 -12.13 -10.05
C ARG A 286 -1.74 -12.45 -8.67
N GLU A 287 -0.94 -12.92 -7.73
CA GLU A 287 -1.41 -13.23 -6.38
C GLU A 287 -1.92 -12.00 -5.63
N LEU A 288 -1.25 -10.86 -5.82
CA LEU A 288 -1.68 -9.56 -5.28
C LEU A 288 -3.01 -9.12 -5.90
N GLU A 289 -3.12 -9.09 -7.22
CA GLU A 289 -4.35 -8.70 -7.92
C GLU A 289 -5.57 -9.56 -7.59
N LEU A 290 -5.39 -10.84 -7.26
CA LEU A 290 -6.49 -11.71 -6.80
C LEU A 290 -7.12 -11.22 -5.50
N LEU A 291 -6.40 -10.43 -4.68
CA LEU A 291 -6.95 -9.80 -3.48
C LEU A 291 -7.96 -8.69 -3.82
N LEU A 292 -7.72 -7.92 -4.89
CA LEU A 292 -8.68 -6.91 -5.39
C LEU A 292 -10.01 -7.55 -5.75
N ASN A 293 -10.00 -8.78 -6.25
CA ASN A 293 -11.21 -9.51 -6.61
C ASN A 293 -12.07 -9.90 -5.40
N ARG A 294 -11.43 -10.14 -4.25
CA ARG A 294 -12.13 -10.49 -3.00
C ARG A 294 -12.80 -9.28 -2.37
N VAL A 295 -12.09 -8.15 -2.35
CA VAL A 295 -12.57 -6.93 -1.70
C VAL A 295 -13.49 -6.12 -2.62
N GLY A 296 -13.23 -6.08 -3.94
CA GLY A 296 -13.86 -5.18 -4.92
C GLY A 296 -14.75 -5.82 -6.00
N GLY A 297 -14.82 -7.15 -6.07
CA GLY A 297 -15.55 -7.88 -7.12
C GLY A 297 -17.06 -7.59 -7.17
N ARG A 298 -17.70 -7.83 -8.32
CA ARG A 298 -19.16 -7.61 -8.53
C ARG A 298 -20.02 -8.22 -7.42
N ALA A 299 -19.71 -9.45 -7.00
CA ALA A 299 -20.41 -10.11 -5.91
C ALA A 299 -20.23 -9.38 -4.57
N ALA A 300 -19.01 -8.95 -4.23
CA ALA A 300 -18.74 -8.16 -3.03
C ALA A 300 -19.42 -6.77 -3.08
N ARG A 301 -19.50 -6.16 -4.26
CA ARG A 301 -20.16 -4.86 -4.50
C ARG A 301 -21.69 -4.97 -4.40
N VAL A 302 -22.26 -6.03 -4.96
CA VAL A 302 -23.70 -6.36 -4.86
C VAL A 302 -24.06 -6.72 -3.42
N ALA A 303 -23.26 -7.54 -2.74
CA ALA A 303 -23.43 -7.85 -1.32
C ALA A 303 -23.38 -6.58 -0.45
N ARG A 304 -22.47 -5.65 -0.73
CA ARG A 304 -22.42 -4.33 -0.05
C ARG A 304 -23.69 -3.51 -0.26
N ARG A 305 -24.28 -3.54 -1.46
CA ARG A 305 -25.53 -2.84 -1.78
C ARG A 305 -26.77 -3.48 -1.15
N LEU A 306 -26.84 -4.81 -1.14
CA LEU A 306 -28.02 -5.56 -0.70
C LEU A 306 -28.05 -5.80 0.81
N VAL A 307 -26.90 -6.05 1.42
CA VAL A 307 -26.82 -6.32 2.86
C VAL A 307 -26.64 -4.99 3.57
N ARG A 308 -27.72 -4.43 4.12
CA ARG A 308 -27.67 -3.16 4.88
C ARG A 308 -27.19 -3.36 6.33
N SER A 309 -27.39 -4.54 6.89
CA SER A 309 -27.01 -4.85 8.27
C SER A 309 -25.48 -4.94 8.45
N PRO A 310 -24.88 -4.14 9.35
CA PRO A 310 -23.45 -4.22 9.66
C PRO A 310 -23.00 -5.59 10.19
N ARG A 311 -23.87 -6.30 10.92
CA ARG A 311 -23.57 -7.65 11.46
C ARG A 311 -23.54 -8.70 10.35
N ALA A 312 -24.50 -8.67 9.43
CA ALA A 312 -24.54 -9.60 8.29
C ALA A 312 -23.38 -9.35 7.30
N ARG A 313 -23.00 -8.08 7.08
CA ARG A 313 -21.78 -7.74 6.33
C ARG A 313 -20.52 -8.33 6.99
N ARG A 314 -20.46 -8.32 8.33
CA ARG A 314 -19.34 -8.87 9.12
C ARG A 314 -19.17 -10.37 8.90
N VAL A 315 -20.28 -11.12 8.97
CA VAL A 315 -20.29 -12.58 8.76
C VAL A 315 -19.90 -12.94 7.33
N LEU A 316 -20.47 -12.26 6.32
CA LEU A 316 -20.16 -12.52 4.91
C LEU A 316 -18.70 -12.22 4.55
N ARG A 317 -18.11 -11.14 5.10
CA ARG A 317 -16.68 -10.86 4.92
C ARG A 317 -15.79 -11.90 5.60
N ARG A 318 -16.08 -12.28 6.86
CA ARG A 318 -15.31 -13.35 7.55
C ARG A 318 -15.28 -14.66 6.75
N MET A 319 -16.40 -15.04 6.15
CA MET A 319 -16.46 -16.23 5.30
C MET A 319 -15.65 -16.07 4.02
N ALA A 320 -15.73 -14.90 3.37
CA ALA A 320 -14.99 -14.59 2.14
C ALA A 320 -13.46 -14.46 2.34
N ASP A 321 -13.03 -14.00 3.52
CA ASP A 321 -11.63 -13.74 3.85
C ASP A 321 -10.93 -14.94 4.52
N SER A 322 -11.63 -16.05 4.78
CA SER A 322 -11.04 -17.26 5.37
C SER A 322 -9.96 -17.90 4.48
N LYS A 323 -8.90 -18.47 5.07
CA LYS A 323 -7.82 -19.18 4.33
C LYS A 323 -8.34 -20.20 3.31
N THR A 324 -9.43 -20.89 3.62
CA THR A 324 -10.05 -21.88 2.72
C THR A 324 -10.74 -21.21 1.53
N ALA A 325 -11.54 -20.16 1.77
CA ALA A 325 -12.16 -19.37 0.69
C ALA A 325 -11.11 -18.68 -0.18
N VAL A 326 -10.03 -18.19 0.44
CA VAL A 326 -8.85 -17.62 -0.20
C VAL A 326 -8.21 -18.64 -1.16
N ARG A 327 -7.92 -19.85 -0.69
CA ARG A 327 -7.35 -20.93 -1.50
C ARG A 327 -8.30 -21.37 -2.63
N ALA A 328 -9.59 -21.51 -2.35
CA ALA A 328 -10.59 -21.89 -3.35
C ALA A 328 -10.76 -20.84 -4.46
N ALA A 329 -10.81 -19.55 -4.10
CA ALA A 329 -10.88 -18.45 -5.05
C ALA A 329 -9.61 -18.37 -5.93
N ARG A 330 -8.42 -18.62 -5.34
CA ARG A 330 -7.14 -18.74 -6.07
C ARG A 330 -7.22 -19.86 -7.11
N ALA A 331 -7.64 -21.06 -6.70
CA ALA A 331 -7.78 -22.20 -7.61
C ALA A 331 -8.79 -21.93 -8.75
N ALA A 332 -9.95 -21.34 -8.43
CA ALA A 332 -10.99 -21.04 -9.42
C ALA A 332 -10.58 -19.93 -10.41
N SER A 333 -9.83 -18.91 -9.98
CA SER A 333 -9.31 -17.91 -10.92
C SER A 333 -8.26 -18.49 -11.85
N ARG A 334 -7.33 -19.31 -11.32
CA ARG A 334 -6.32 -20.02 -12.13
C ARG A 334 -6.96 -20.87 -13.23
N LEU A 335 -8.10 -21.52 -12.96
CA LEU A 335 -8.85 -22.30 -13.95
C LEU A 335 -9.52 -21.42 -15.02
N ARG A 336 -10.10 -20.28 -14.63
CA ARG A 336 -10.77 -19.35 -15.57
C ARG A 336 -9.79 -18.67 -16.51
N ASP A 337 -8.63 -18.26 -16.00
CA ASP A 337 -7.63 -17.56 -16.81
C ASP A 337 -6.90 -18.54 -17.77
N ARG A 338 -6.67 -19.81 -17.37
CA ARG A 338 -6.15 -20.87 -18.25
C ARG A 338 -7.09 -21.23 -19.40
N GLY A 339 -8.40 -21.03 -19.26
CA GLY A 339 -9.38 -21.25 -20.33
C GLY A 339 -9.37 -20.20 -21.44
N THR A 340 -8.51 -19.18 -21.36
CA THR A 340 -8.49 -18.03 -22.29
C THR A 340 -7.12 -17.73 -22.92
N SER A 341 -6.11 -18.60 -22.75
CA SER A 341 -4.88 -18.50 -23.55
C SER A 341 -5.21 -18.77 -25.03
N PRO A 342 -4.74 -17.94 -25.98
CA PRO A 342 -4.88 -18.24 -27.40
C PRO A 342 -4.11 -19.52 -27.71
N GLN A 343 -4.74 -20.45 -28.42
CA GLN A 343 -4.02 -21.57 -29.01
C GLN A 343 -2.92 -21.03 -29.94
N SER A 344 -1.66 -21.19 -29.54
CA SER A 344 -0.54 -21.15 -30.47
C SER A 344 -0.59 -22.42 -31.31
N GLY A 345 -1.27 -22.34 -32.46
CA GLY A 345 -1.40 -23.40 -33.45
C GLY A 345 -0.73 -23.02 -34.77
N ASN A 346 0.57 -23.26 -34.82
CA ASN A 346 1.35 -23.78 -35.95
C ASN A 346 0.72 -23.65 -37.37
N GLN A 347 1.31 -22.82 -38.24
CA GLN A 347 1.40 -23.16 -39.66
C GLN A 347 2.86 -23.08 -40.10
N SER A 348 3.34 -24.28 -40.42
CA SER A 348 4.60 -24.68 -41.01
C SER A 348 4.79 -24.10 -42.40
N GLY A 349 6.06 -23.99 -42.81
CA GLY A 349 6.47 -23.47 -44.10
C GLY A 349 5.96 -24.25 -45.30
N ASP A 350 5.84 -23.54 -46.41
CA ASP A 350 6.22 -24.05 -47.72
C ASP A 350 6.53 -22.84 -48.63
N GLN A 351 7.79 -22.69 -49.00
CA GLN A 351 8.19 -21.93 -50.18
C GLN A 351 8.48 -22.95 -51.29
N PRO A 352 7.89 -22.82 -52.48
CA PRO A 352 8.53 -23.29 -53.69
C PRO A 352 9.21 -22.09 -54.36
N GLY A 353 10.53 -22.17 -54.48
CA GLY A 353 11.19 -21.51 -55.59
C GLY A 353 10.78 -22.20 -56.89
N ASN A 354 10.48 -21.43 -57.93
CA ASN A 354 10.91 -21.80 -59.26
C ASN A 354 11.03 -20.59 -60.19
N GLU A 355 12.01 -20.72 -61.07
CA GLU A 355 12.51 -19.79 -62.07
C GLU A 355 11.56 -19.60 -63.27
N ASN A 356 11.95 -18.62 -64.10
CA ASN A 356 11.63 -18.40 -65.52
C ASN A 356 10.40 -17.56 -65.87
N GLY A 357 10.69 -16.41 -66.51
CA GLY A 357 9.75 -15.51 -67.17
C GLY A 357 10.29 -14.09 -67.25
#